data_AF-A0A4Q3XXQ4-F1
#
_entry.id   AF-A0A4Q3XXQ4-F1
#
_cell.length_a   1.000
_cell.length_b   1.000
_cell.length_c   1.000
_cell.angle_alpha   90.00
_cell.angle_beta   90.00
_cell.angle_gamma   90.00
#
_symmetry.space_group_name_H-M   'P 1'
#
loop_
_entity.id
_entity.type
_entity.pdbx_description
1 polymer ?
#
loop_
_entity_poly.entity_id
_entity_poly.type
_entity_poly.pdbx_seq_one_letter_code
_entity_poly.pdbx_strand_id
1 'polypeptide(L)'
;MSAVQSFSDPEAGARGDFSPNVPFAELRLTPMSVGYGAAGGRGDEITIVDGVLHLARPNGAGSYSERTTFQSDEGAYMVQMVSPAAWRDPVKLGAMATIDDLGAAIAAASAKAGCSGDARLAYRITAPIEMAEWSLDTLPQRGDFTTTDQDAIIVGLYASVDQAKHFVTPGRNTHAHVFFPALGVAGHLKSVRLAAGAQLRLQGE
;
A
#
# COMPACT_ATOMS: atom_id res chain seq x y z
N MET A 1 9.82 17.62 -0.32
CA MET A 1 9.14 16.31 -0.21
C MET A 1 7.63 16.47 -0.35
N SER A 2 7.00 15.78 -1.30
CA SER A 2 5.54 15.71 -1.44
C SER A 2 4.85 15.28 -0.15
N ALA A 3 3.79 15.98 0.26
CA ALA A 3 3.02 15.60 1.43
C ALA A 3 2.17 14.36 1.18
N VAL A 4 1.87 13.61 2.25
CA VAL A 4 0.86 12.56 2.24
C VAL A 4 -0.52 13.21 2.06
N GLN A 5 -1.23 12.81 1.03
CA GLN A 5 -2.65 13.14 0.86
C GLN A 5 -3.45 12.06 1.58
N SER A 6 -4.16 12.48 2.62
CA SER A 6 -4.95 11.60 3.49
C SER A 6 -6.43 11.97 3.34
N PHE A 7 -7.21 11.05 2.79
CA PHE A 7 -8.67 11.17 2.71
C PHE A 7 -9.25 10.07 3.59
N SER A 8 -9.95 10.45 4.65
CA SER A 8 -10.60 9.51 5.57
C SER A 8 -11.51 10.24 6.54
N ASP A 9 -12.59 9.59 6.95
CA ASP A 9 -13.37 9.96 8.14
C ASP A 9 -13.40 8.77 9.12
N PRO A 10 -12.43 8.70 10.05
CA PRO A 10 -12.36 7.61 11.03
C PRO A 10 -13.59 7.54 11.94
N GLU A 11 -14.25 8.66 12.21
CA GLU A 11 -15.44 8.71 13.05
C GLU A 11 -16.66 8.12 12.34
N ALA A 12 -16.84 8.43 11.05
CA ALA A 12 -17.85 7.80 10.21
C ALA A 12 -17.63 6.29 10.11
N GLY A 13 -16.38 5.86 9.85
CA GLY A 13 -16.03 4.44 9.80
C GLY A 13 -16.29 3.70 11.11
N ALA A 14 -16.02 4.32 12.26
CA ALA A 14 -16.31 3.75 13.56
C ALA A 14 -17.82 3.52 13.81
N ARG A 15 -18.69 4.26 13.10
CA ARG A 15 -20.15 4.08 13.11
C ARG A 15 -20.65 3.15 11.99
N GLY A 16 -19.75 2.58 11.19
CA GLY A 16 -20.08 1.72 10.06
C GLY A 16 -20.51 2.46 8.79
N ASP A 17 -20.30 3.78 8.74
CA ASP A 17 -20.49 4.56 7.52
C ASP A 17 -19.20 4.55 6.69
N PHE A 18 -19.25 3.82 5.58
CA PHE A 18 -18.16 3.69 4.62
C PHE A 18 -18.45 4.43 3.32
N SER A 19 -19.24 5.50 3.36
CA SER A 19 -19.51 6.31 2.18
C SER A 19 -18.21 6.91 1.61
N PRO A 20 -18.09 7.07 0.27
CA PRO A 20 -16.93 7.75 -0.31
C PRO A 20 -16.74 9.16 0.24
N ASN A 21 -15.52 9.46 0.68
CA ASN A 21 -15.09 10.80 1.14
C ASN A 21 -14.35 11.58 0.04
N VAL A 22 -13.86 10.88 -0.99
CA VAL A 22 -13.21 11.48 -2.16
C VAL A 22 -13.56 10.69 -3.42
N PRO A 23 -14.06 11.32 -4.50
CA PRO A 23 -14.24 10.67 -5.78
C PRO A 23 -12.91 10.21 -6.38
N PHE A 24 -12.88 9.07 -7.07
CA PHE A 24 -11.65 8.60 -7.70
C PHE A 24 -11.13 9.55 -8.78
N ALA A 25 -12.04 10.26 -9.47
CA ALA A 25 -11.71 11.26 -10.48
C ALA A 25 -10.97 12.49 -9.91
N GLU A 26 -11.06 12.73 -8.59
CA GLU A 26 -10.36 13.83 -7.92
C GLU A 26 -8.96 13.43 -7.43
N LEU A 27 -8.63 12.15 -7.47
CA LEU A 27 -7.28 11.68 -7.15
C LEU A 27 -6.32 12.13 -8.25
N ARG A 28 -5.47 13.10 -7.93
CA ARG A 28 -4.45 13.64 -8.84
C ARG A 28 -3.25 12.69 -8.94
N LEU A 29 -3.49 11.51 -9.51
CA LEU A 29 -2.46 10.49 -9.70
C LEU A 29 -1.43 10.95 -10.74
N THR A 30 -0.17 10.63 -10.48
CA THR A 30 0.97 10.77 -11.39
C THR A 30 1.60 9.39 -11.59
N PRO A 31 2.46 9.19 -12.60
CA PRO A 31 3.17 7.92 -12.79
C PRO A 31 4.06 7.48 -11.61
N MET A 32 4.26 8.34 -10.61
CA MET A 32 5.02 8.02 -9.39
C MET A 32 4.11 7.82 -8.17
N SER A 33 2.80 8.01 -8.29
CA SER A 33 1.90 7.87 -7.16
C SER A 33 1.94 6.45 -6.60
N VAL A 34 2.00 6.38 -5.28
CA VAL A 34 1.78 5.15 -4.52
C VAL A 34 0.79 5.43 -3.41
N GLY A 35 0.09 4.39 -2.98
CA GLY A 35 -0.94 4.54 -1.96
C GLY A 35 -1.73 3.27 -1.70
N TYR A 36 -2.65 3.38 -0.76
CA TYR A 36 -3.48 2.29 -0.28
C TYR A 36 -4.77 2.83 0.31
N GLY A 37 -5.78 1.97 0.46
CA GLY A 37 -7.01 2.33 1.12
C GLY A 37 -8.17 1.37 0.86
N ALA A 38 -9.38 1.86 1.03
CA ALA A 38 -10.61 1.13 0.76
C ALA A 38 -11.61 2.00 -0.01
N ALA A 39 -12.23 1.40 -1.03
CA ALA A 39 -13.31 2.02 -1.79
C ALA A 39 -14.56 2.26 -0.92
N GLY A 40 -15.49 3.08 -1.41
CA GLY A 40 -16.80 3.25 -0.80
C GLY A 40 -17.50 1.92 -0.52
N GLY A 41 -18.24 1.85 0.58
CA GLY A 41 -18.86 0.64 1.10
C GLY A 41 -17.86 -0.45 1.51
N ARG A 42 -16.55 -0.17 1.47
CA ARG A 42 -15.47 -1.18 1.48
C ARG A 42 -15.64 -2.21 0.37
N GLY A 43 -16.15 -1.79 -0.79
CA GLY A 43 -16.44 -2.71 -1.90
C GLY A 43 -15.19 -3.29 -2.57
N ASP A 44 -14.08 -2.55 -2.54
CA ASP A 44 -12.78 -2.94 -3.10
C ASP A 44 -11.65 -2.48 -2.17
N GLU A 45 -10.59 -3.29 -2.11
CA GLU A 45 -9.28 -2.91 -1.57
C GLU A 45 -8.57 -2.03 -2.60
N ILE A 46 -8.05 -0.89 -2.17
CA ILE A 46 -7.31 0.05 -3.03
C ILE A 46 -5.82 -0.20 -2.88
N THR A 47 -5.13 -0.37 -4.00
CA THR A 47 -3.67 -0.26 -4.06
C THR A 47 -3.29 0.67 -5.22
N ILE A 48 -2.42 1.65 -4.98
CA ILE A 48 -1.92 2.54 -6.04
C ILE A 48 -0.45 2.23 -6.27
N VAL A 49 -0.09 1.85 -7.50
CA VAL A 49 1.30 1.55 -7.91
C VAL A 49 1.58 2.26 -9.23
N ASP A 50 2.66 3.03 -9.27
CA ASP A 50 3.13 3.72 -10.48
C ASP A 50 2.01 4.54 -11.17
N GLY A 51 1.13 5.16 -10.37
CA GLY A 51 -0.01 5.95 -10.84
C GLY A 51 -1.27 5.17 -11.23
N VAL A 52 -1.23 3.84 -11.18
CA VAL A 52 -2.38 2.98 -11.50
C VAL A 52 -3.16 2.68 -10.23
N LEU A 53 -4.47 2.94 -10.26
CA LEU A 53 -5.39 2.59 -9.19
C LEU A 53 -5.89 1.16 -9.40
N HIS A 54 -5.40 0.21 -8.60
CA HIS A 54 -5.89 -1.16 -8.56
C HIS A 54 -7.02 -1.29 -7.55
N LEU A 55 -8.15 -1.81 -8.00
CA LEU A 55 -9.34 -2.08 -7.21
C LEU A 55 -9.57 -3.59 -7.21
N ALA A 56 -9.38 -4.23 -6.06
CA ALA A 56 -9.47 -5.67 -5.94
C ALA A 56 -10.51 -6.09 -4.89
N ARG A 57 -11.25 -7.15 -5.17
CA ARG A 57 -12.21 -7.75 -4.23
C ARG A 57 -12.32 -9.26 -4.40
N PRO A 58 -12.72 -9.99 -3.36
CA PRO A 58 -13.08 -11.40 -3.48
C PRO A 58 -14.27 -11.59 -4.44
N ASN A 59 -14.23 -12.62 -5.27
CA ASN A 59 -15.33 -12.98 -6.18
C ASN A 59 -15.94 -14.36 -5.86
N GLY A 60 -15.62 -14.93 -4.69
CA GLY A 60 -16.09 -16.24 -4.22
C GLY A 60 -15.03 -17.35 -4.37
N ALA A 61 -15.27 -18.50 -3.70
CA ALA A 61 -14.45 -19.72 -3.79
C ALA A 61 -12.92 -19.53 -3.62
N GLY A 62 -12.48 -18.55 -2.83
CA GLY A 62 -11.05 -18.26 -2.65
C GLY A 62 -10.38 -17.61 -3.87
N SER A 63 -11.14 -16.96 -4.73
CA SER A 63 -10.65 -16.19 -5.88
C SER A 63 -10.94 -14.69 -5.69
N TYR A 64 -10.41 -13.89 -6.60
CA TYR A 64 -10.48 -12.44 -6.60
C TYR A 64 -10.74 -11.91 -8.02
N SER A 65 -11.31 -10.72 -8.08
CA SER A 65 -11.35 -9.90 -9.29
C SER A 65 -10.57 -8.62 -9.06
N GLU A 66 -9.86 -8.17 -10.09
CA GLU A 66 -9.16 -6.90 -10.12
C GLU A 66 -9.66 -6.06 -11.30
N ARG A 67 -9.63 -4.75 -11.13
CA ARG A 67 -9.84 -3.78 -12.20
C ARG A 67 -9.02 -2.52 -11.94
N THR A 68 -8.66 -1.83 -13.01
CA THR A 68 -7.97 -0.53 -12.98
C THR A 68 -8.85 0.64 -13.44
N THR A 69 -10.10 0.37 -13.77
CA THR A 69 -11.09 1.35 -14.22
C THR A 69 -12.22 1.51 -13.21
N PHE A 70 -12.75 2.72 -13.10
CA PHE A 70 -13.85 3.08 -12.21
C PHE A 70 -14.91 3.92 -12.92
N GLN A 71 -16.14 3.88 -12.41
CA GLN A 71 -17.22 4.77 -12.80
C GLN A 71 -17.07 6.13 -12.12
N SER A 72 -17.63 7.19 -12.73
CA SER A 72 -17.44 8.57 -12.28
C SER A 72 -18.02 8.88 -10.90
N ASP A 73 -18.96 8.09 -10.42
CA ASP A 73 -19.60 8.19 -9.11
C ASP A 73 -18.93 7.35 -8.03
N GLU A 74 -17.91 6.56 -8.38
CA GLU A 74 -17.13 5.80 -7.42
C GLU A 74 -16.05 6.66 -6.73
N GLY A 75 -15.70 6.25 -5.51
CA GLY A 75 -14.68 6.93 -4.73
C GLY A 75 -14.14 6.12 -3.57
N ALA A 76 -13.16 6.68 -2.88
CA ALA A 76 -12.55 6.07 -1.70
C ALA A 76 -13.29 6.52 -0.43
N TYR A 77 -13.65 5.57 0.42
CA TYR A 77 -13.98 5.87 1.81
C TYR A 77 -12.71 6.33 2.55
N MET A 78 -11.60 5.62 2.30
CA MET A 78 -10.29 5.99 2.83
C MET A 78 -9.23 5.76 1.76
N VAL A 79 -8.34 6.72 1.57
CA VAL A 79 -7.11 6.54 0.79
C VAL A 79 -5.98 7.38 1.35
N GLN A 80 -4.81 6.76 1.51
CA GLN A 80 -3.54 7.41 1.78
C GLN A 80 -2.70 7.32 0.53
N MET A 81 -2.28 8.46 -0.03
CA MET A 81 -1.43 8.47 -1.21
C MET A 81 -0.34 9.52 -1.15
N VAL A 82 0.76 9.24 -1.82
CA VAL A 82 1.85 10.18 -2.04
C VAL A 82 2.19 10.15 -3.51
N SER A 83 2.48 11.32 -4.08
CA SER A 83 3.02 11.44 -5.43
C SER A 83 4.40 12.10 -5.35
N PRO A 84 5.47 11.31 -5.11
CA PRO A 84 6.83 11.82 -5.11
C PRO A 84 7.13 12.55 -6.41
N ALA A 85 7.90 13.65 -6.35
CA ALA A 85 8.45 14.29 -7.54
C ALA A 85 9.60 13.46 -8.15
N ALA A 86 10.29 12.69 -7.31
CA ALA A 86 11.29 11.72 -7.72
C ALA A 86 11.38 10.58 -6.69
N TRP A 87 11.96 9.46 -7.12
CA TRP A 87 12.43 8.40 -6.24
C TRP A 87 13.93 8.55 -6.00
N ARG A 88 14.37 8.32 -4.76
CA ARG A 88 15.80 8.18 -4.47
C ARG A 88 16.38 6.95 -5.16
N ASP A 89 17.71 6.91 -5.23
CA ASP A 89 18.44 5.76 -5.74
C ASP A 89 18.08 4.48 -4.96
N PRO A 90 17.97 3.34 -5.66
CA PRO A 90 17.53 2.10 -5.04
C PRO A 90 18.57 1.58 -4.06
N VAL A 91 18.10 1.22 -2.86
CA VAL A 91 18.86 0.46 -1.86
C VAL A 91 18.59 -1.02 -2.07
N LYS A 92 19.64 -1.81 -2.29
CA LYS A 92 19.52 -3.27 -2.34
C LYS A 92 19.25 -3.81 -0.94
N LEU A 93 18.23 -4.66 -0.83
CA LEU A 93 17.90 -5.39 0.39
C LEU A 93 18.47 -6.81 0.33
N GLY A 94 18.87 -7.32 1.50
CA GLY A 94 19.12 -8.75 1.68
C GLY A 94 17.82 -9.55 1.71
N ALA A 95 17.94 -10.86 1.96
CA ALA A 95 16.77 -11.68 2.24
C ALA A 95 16.11 -11.21 3.55
N MET A 96 14.79 -11.30 3.62
CA MET A 96 14.00 -10.89 4.79
C MET A 96 13.03 -12.02 5.14
N ALA A 97 12.98 -12.42 6.40
CA ALA A 97 12.14 -13.52 6.85
C ALA A 97 10.74 -13.04 7.27
N THR A 98 10.59 -11.76 7.58
CA THR A 98 9.34 -11.20 8.11
C THR A 98 9.05 -9.80 7.57
N ILE A 99 7.80 -9.38 7.72
CA ILE A 99 7.39 -8.00 7.45
C ILE A 99 7.99 -6.99 8.44
N ASP A 100 8.35 -7.43 9.65
CA ASP A 100 9.00 -6.57 10.64
C ASP A 100 10.46 -6.32 10.26
N ASP A 101 11.16 -7.32 9.69
CA ASP A 101 12.50 -7.13 9.10
C ASP A 101 12.46 -6.12 7.95
N LEU A 102 11.43 -6.20 7.11
CA LEU A 102 11.18 -5.23 6.05
C LEU A 102 10.95 -3.82 6.61
N GLY A 103 10.13 -3.69 7.65
CA GLY A 103 9.89 -2.43 8.35
C GLY A 103 11.17 -1.83 8.93
N ALA A 104 12.01 -2.66 9.56
CA ALA A 104 13.31 -2.24 10.09
C ALA A 104 14.26 -1.79 8.98
N ALA A 105 14.29 -2.48 7.84
CA ALA A 105 15.09 -2.10 6.69
C ALA A 105 14.65 -0.75 6.10
N ILE A 106 13.34 -0.50 6.01
CA ILE A 106 12.79 0.80 5.57
C ILE A 106 13.17 1.91 6.56
N ALA A 107 13.04 1.66 7.86
CA ALA A 107 13.43 2.63 8.89
C ALA A 107 14.92 2.98 8.81
N ALA A 108 15.80 1.98 8.65
CA ALA A 108 17.23 2.18 8.50
C ALA A 108 17.57 2.97 7.22
N ALA A 109 16.91 2.66 6.10
CA ALA A 109 17.06 3.40 4.86
C ALA A 109 16.58 4.86 5.00
N SER A 110 15.47 5.09 5.71
CA SER A 110 14.94 6.43 6.02
C SER A 110 15.94 7.25 6.82
N ALA A 111 16.49 6.67 7.90
CA ALA A 111 17.50 7.34 8.72
C ALA A 111 18.76 7.68 7.90
N LYS A 112 19.25 6.75 7.09
CA LYS A 112 20.41 6.96 6.19
C LYS A 112 20.14 8.04 5.14
N ALA A 113 18.89 8.19 4.71
CA ALA A 113 18.46 9.21 3.76
C ALA A 113 18.35 10.62 4.37
N GLY A 114 18.63 10.77 5.67
CA GLY A 114 18.48 12.03 6.41
C GLY A 114 17.04 12.34 6.81
N CYS A 115 16.11 11.41 6.61
CA CYS A 115 14.72 11.52 7.01
C CYS A 115 14.51 11.02 8.45
N SER A 116 15.37 11.45 9.38
CA SER A 116 15.23 11.14 10.82
C SER A 116 14.25 12.10 11.50
N GLY A 117 13.53 11.64 12.52
CA GLY A 117 12.53 12.44 13.26
C GLY A 117 11.10 12.06 12.86
N ASP A 118 10.28 13.05 12.50
CA ASP A 118 8.84 12.92 12.21
C ASP A 118 8.57 12.50 10.75
N ALA A 119 9.30 11.50 10.28
CA ALA A 119 9.27 11.03 8.92
C ALA A 119 7.90 10.46 8.52
N ARG A 120 7.41 10.90 7.36
CA ARG A 120 6.23 10.38 6.66
C ARG A 120 6.57 10.32 5.18
N LEU A 121 6.89 9.14 4.67
CA LEU A 121 7.43 9.00 3.33
C LEU A 121 6.89 7.77 2.63
N ALA A 122 6.68 7.91 1.33
CA ALA A 122 6.38 6.79 0.48
C ALA A 122 7.61 5.90 0.26
N TYR A 123 7.37 4.60 0.15
CA TYR A 123 8.36 3.64 -0.31
C TYR A 123 7.78 2.77 -1.43
N ARG A 124 8.69 2.26 -2.26
CA ARG A 124 8.41 1.31 -3.34
C ARG A 124 9.51 0.26 -3.36
N ILE A 125 9.14 -1.01 -3.40
CA ILE A 125 10.07 -2.13 -3.39
C ILE A 125 9.72 -3.05 -4.55
N THR A 126 10.65 -3.27 -5.47
CA THR A 126 10.56 -4.39 -6.41
C THR A 126 11.29 -5.57 -5.81
N ALA A 127 10.61 -6.70 -5.63
CA ALA A 127 11.17 -7.84 -4.93
C ALA A 127 10.78 -9.18 -5.57
N PRO A 128 11.71 -10.14 -5.61
CA PRO A 128 11.37 -11.56 -5.69
C PRO A 128 10.83 -12.02 -4.34
N ILE A 129 9.57 -12.46 -4.32
CA ILE A 129 8.87 -12.96 -3.13
C ILE A 129 9.01 -14.48 -3.08
N GLU A 130 9.50 -15.00 -1.96
CA GLU A 130 9.41 -16.44 -1.68
C GLU A 130 7.99 -16.79 -1.23
N MET A 131 7.42 -15.95 -0.35
CA MET A 131 6.05 -16.09 0.13
C MET A 131 5.50 -14.75 0.60
N ALA A 132 4.25 -14.46 0.28
CA ALA A 132 3.50 -13.34 0.84
C ALA A 132 2.10 -13.80 1.24
N GLU A 133 1.67 -13.38 2.43
CA GLU A 133 0.28 -13.46 2.83
C GLU A 133 -0.33 -12.07 2.71
N TRP A 134 -1.49 -11.98 2.07
CA TRP A 134 -2.15 -10.71 1.78
C TRP A 134 -3.67 -10.85 1.88
N SER A 135 -4.37 -9.73 2.04
CA SER A 135 -5.81 -9.69 2.19
C SER A 135 -6.48 -8.67 1.28
N LEU A 136 -7.78 -8.91 1.08
CA LEU A 136 -8.75 -7.95 0.58
C LEU A 136 -9.73 -7.72 1.72
N ASP A 137 -9.59 -6.59 2.41
CA ASP A 137 -10.34 -6.25 3.61
C ASP A 137 -11.66 -5.55 3.23
N THR A 138 -12.44 -6.23 2.39
CA THR A 138 -13.68 -5.75 1.77
C THR A 138 -14.95 -6.22 2.49
N LEU A 139 -16.09 -5.65 2.09
CA LEU A 139 -17.43 -6.08 2.49
C LEU A 139 -18.27 -6.48 1.27
N PRO A 140 -19.23 -7.43 1.43
CA PRO A 140 -19.52 -8.18 2.65
C PRO A 140 -18.51 -9.32 2.93
N GLN A 141 -17.62 -9.59 1.98
CA GLN A 141 -16.67 -10.69 2.06
C GLN A 141 -15.24 -10.17 2.19
N ARG A 142 -14.48 -10.76 3.12
CA ARG A 142 -13.02 -10.66 3.20
C ARG A 142 -12.37 -11.81 2.45
N GLY A 143 -11.22 -11.57 1.85
CA GLY A 143 -10.35 -12.61 1.30
C GLY A 143 -8.97 -12.58 1.95
N ASP A 144 -8.41 -13.75 2.23
CA ASP A 144 -7.03 -13.93 2.67
C ASP A 144 -6.35 -14.92 1.70
N PHE A 145 -5.18 -14.56 1.22
CA PHE A 145 -4.49 -15.24 0.12
C PHE A 145 -3.01 -15.44 0.46
N THR A 146 -2.43 -16.45 -0.17
CA THR A 146 -0.99 -16.72 -0.11
C THR A 146 -0.45 -16.86 -1.52
N THR A 147 0.63 -16.16 -1.81
CA THR A 147 1.35 -16.22 -3.08
C THR A 147 2.80 -16.61 -2.80
N THR A 148 3.35 -17.54 -3.57
CA THR A 148 4.75 -17.97 -3.45
C THR A 148 5.45 -17.84 -4.79
N ASP A 149 6.77 -17.66 -4.75
CA ASP A 149 7.66 -17.67 -5.92
C ASP A 149 7.19 -16.72 -7.05
N GLN A 150 6.92 -15.47 -6.69
CA GLN A 150 6.49 -14.42 -7.63
C GLN A 150 7.32 -13.15 -7.49
N ASP A 151 7.52 -12.45 -8.60
CA ASP A 151 7.94 -11.05 -8.54
C ASP A 151 6.76 -10.19 -8.07
N ALA A 152 7.05 -9.21 -7.21
CA ALA A 152 6.05 -8.28 -6.71
C ALA A 152 6.59 -6.85 -6.59
N ILE A 153 5.64 -5.92 -6.53
CA ILE A 153 5.88 -4.53 -6.17
C ILE A 153 5.18 -4.27 -4.85
N ILE A 154 5.94 -3.98 -3.80
CA ILE A 154 5.41 -3.59 -2.49
C ILE A 154 5.48 -2.08 -2.39
N VAL A 155 4.36 -1.45 -2.06
CA VAL A 155 4.25 0.00 -1.89
C VAL A 155 3.63 0.33 -0.55
N GLY A 156 3.86 1.54 -0.07
CA GLY A 156 3.19 2.00 1.12
C GLY A 156 3.76 3.27 1.69
N LEU A 157 3.36 3.53 2.93
CA LEU A 157 3.83 4.65 3.72
C LEU A 157 4.64 4.14 4.91
N TYR A 158 5.81 4.75 5.12
CA TYR A 158 6.53 4.71 6.38
C TYR A 158 6.21 5.96 7.18
N ALA A 159 5.81 5.77 8.44
CA ALA A 159 5.54 6.84 9.38
C ALA A 159 6.18 6.53 10.75
N SER A 160 7.04 7.42 11.25
CA SER A 160 7.64 7.32 12.58
C SER A 160 6.83 8.05 13.67
N VAL A 161 5.88 8.87 13.25
CA VAL A 161 4.92 9.58 14.11
C VAL A 161 3.54 9.55 13.46
N ASP A 162 2.49 9.80 14.24
CA ASP A 162 1.09 9.84 13.77
C ASP A 162 0.68 8.56 13.00
N GLN A 163 1.23 7.40 13.37
CA GLN A 163 1.00 6.12 12.70
C GLN A 163 -0.50 5.83 12.51
N ALA A 164 -1.30 6.07 13.55
CA ALA A 164 -2.75 5.85 13.53
C ALA A 164 -3.46 6.72 12.49
N LYS A 165 -3.01 7.96 12.27
CA LYS A 165 -3.59 8.88 11.26
C LYS A 165 -3.41 8.33 9.84
N HIS A 166 -2.37 7.52 9.64
CA HIS A 166 -2.04 6.90 8.36
C HIS A 166 -2.45 5.42 8.29
N PHE A 167 -3.31 4.98 9.21
CA PHE A 167 -3.82 3.60 9.27
C PHE A 167 -2.70 2.55 9.37
N VAL A 168 -1.53 2.91 9.88
CA VAL A 168 -0.44 1.97 10.14
C VAL A 168 -0.86 1.02 11.25
N THR A 169 -0.61 -0.28 11.06
CA THR A 169 -0.92 -1.32 12.05
C THR A 169 -0.24 -1.00 13.39
N PRO A 170 -0.96 -1.09 14.54
CA PRO A 170 -0.35 -0.87 15.85
C PRO A 170 0.92 -1.71 16.05
N GLY A 171 1.97 -1.07 16.57
CA GLY A 171 3.28 -1.70 16.77
C GLY A 171 4.19 -1.71 15.54
N ARG A 172 3.73 -1.22 14.38
CA ARG A 172 4.54 -1.06 13.16
C ARG A 172 4.72 0.42 12.81
N ASN A 173 5.65 0.67 11.89
CA ASN A 173 5.88 1.98 11.28
C ASN A 173 5.54 2.00 9.79
N THR A 174 4.98 0.91 9.26
CA THR A 174 4.67 0.76 7.84
C THR A 174 3.24 0.25 7.66
N HIS A 175 2.56 0.81 6.68
CA HIS A 175 1.37 0.22 6.07
C HIS A 175 1.80 -0.22 4.66
N ALA A 176 1.60 -1.49 4.33
CA ALA A 176 2.14 -2.09 3.11
C ALA A 176 1.03 -2.72 2.28
N HIS A 177 1.02 -2.43 0.99
CA HIS A 177 0.25 -3.15 -0.01
C HIS A 177 1.21 -3.80 -1.01
N VAL A 178 0.76 -4.88 -1.64
CA VAL A 178 1.52 -5.63 -2.62
C VAL A 178 0.75 -5.73 -3.92
N PHE A 179 1.45 -5.62 -5.04
CA PHE A 179 0.96 -5.92 -6.38
C PHE A 179 1.80 -7.03 -6.99
N PHE A 180 1.14 -8.03 -7.56
CA PHE A 180 1.75 -9.16 -8.27
C PHE A 180 1.51 -9.01 -9.77
N PRO A 181 2.48 -8.48 -10.56
CA PRO A 181 2.26 -8.18 -11.97
C PRO A 181 1.84 -9.39 -12.81
N ALA A 182 2.41 -10.56 -12.53
CA ALA A 182 2.08 -11.79 -13.27
C ALA A 182 0.65 -12.29 -12.99
N LEU A 183 0.09 -11.94 -11.84
CA LEU A 183 -1.27 -12.32 -11.44
C LEU A 183 -2.28 -11.20 -11.74
N GLY A 184 -1.82 -9.98 -12.00
CA GLY A 184 -2.67 -8.82 -12.21
C GLY A 184 -3.51 -8.46 -10.99
N VAL A 185 -3.01 -8.66 -9.77
CA VAL A 185 -3.76 -8.40 -8.53
C VAL A 185 -2.93 -7.68 -7.48
N ALA A 186 -3.60 -6.82 -6.71
CA ALA A 186 -3.03 -6.14 -5.56
C ALA A 186 -3.90 -6.28 -4.31
N GLY A 187 -3.32 -6.05 -3.14
CA GLY A 187 -4.03 -6.04 -1.87
C GLY A 187 -3.16 -5.69 -0.66
N HIS A 188 -3.75 -5.76 0.53
CA HIS A 188 -3.10 -5.43 1.79
C HIS A 188 -2.07 -6.51 2.17
N LEU A 189 -0.81 -6.13 2.39
CA LEU A 189 0.26 -7.07 2.72
C LEU A 189 0.30 -7.35 4.23
N LYS A 190 0.07 -8.61 4.62
CA LYS A 190 0.05 -9.03 6.03
C LYS A 190 1.42 -9.54 6.51
N SER A 191 2.06 -10.37 5.69
CA SER A 191 3.36 -10.97 5.96
C SER A 191 4.12 -11.20 4.65
N VAL A 192 5.46 -11.27 4.73
CA VAL A 192 6.30 -11.48 3.56
C VAL A 192 7.62 -12.15 3.92
N ARG A 193 8.09 -13.01 3.01
CA ARG A 193 9.45 -13.53 2.93
C ARG A 193 10.04 -13.12 1.58
N LEU A 194 11.13 -12.36 1.64
CA LEU A 194 11.83 -11.85 0.46
C LEU A 194 13.10 -12.65 0.23
N ALA A 195 13.32 -13.06 -1.02
CA ALA A 195 14.65 -13.48 -1.44
C ALA A 195 15.57 -12.24 -1.52
N ALA A 196 16.88 -12.48 -1.49
CA ALA A 196 17.85 -11.41 -1.65
C ALA A 196 17.73 -10.76 -3.05
N GLY A 197 18.04 -9.46 -3.14
CA GLY A 197 18.03 -8.73 -4.41
C GLY A 197 16.84 -7.79 -4.62
N ALA A 198 15.92 -7.72 -3.65
CA ALA A 198 14.90 -6.69 -3.62
C ALA A 198 15.51 -5.27 -3.64
N GLN A 199 14.82 -4.32 -4.26
CA GLN A 199 15.29 -2.94 -4.40
C GLN A 199 14.27 -1.98 -3.78
N LEU A 200 14.66 -1.34 -2.68
CA LEU A 200 13.89 -0.32 -1.99
C LEU A 200 14.20 1.06 -2.57
N ARG A 201 13.16 1.78 -2.97
CA ARG A 201 13.22 3.21 -3.27
C ARG A 201 12.39 3.95 -2.24
N LEU A 202 12.97 5.02 -1.69
CA LEU A 202 12.28 5.97 -0.84
C LEU A 202 11.94 7.21 -1.63
N GLN A 203 10.87 7.87 -1.24
CA GLN A 203 10.51 9.19 -1.75
C GLN A 203 11.72 10.15 -1.72
N GLY A 204 11.97 10.77 -2.87
CA GLY A 204 12.91 11.87 -3.05
C GLY A 204 12.24 13.24 -2.89
N GLU A 205 13.05 14.28 -3.04
CA GLU A 205 12.56 15.66 -3.15
C GLU A 205 11.95 15.95 -4.51
#